data_AF-A0A9P4NE49-F1
#
_entry.id   AF-A0A9P4NE49-F1
#
_cell.length_a   1.000
_cell.length_b   1.000
_cell.length_c   1.000
_cell.angle_alpha   90.00
_cell.angle_beta   90.00
_cell.angle_gamma   90.00
#
_symmetry.space_group_name_H-M   'P 1'
#
loop_
_entity.id
_entity.type
_entity.pdbx_description
1 polymer ?
#
loop_
_entity_poly.entity_id
_entity_poly.type
_entity_poly.pdbx_seq_one_letter_code
_entity_poly.pdbx_strand_id
1 'polypeptide(L)'
;YEALSYVWGDDSKPCRIEIDNRALPITRSLFNVLVRVRSTTEVKPLWADGICINQDDNKEKAVQVAMMSELYLYATRVQVHLGPQADGSEHIPTLLENIDREPTNDLWKLLCPPNTFPPSDLPQNWHGRWEIVQKFFLRPWFFRAWVIQEAALAR
;
A
#
# COMPACT_ATOMS: atom_id res chain seq x y z
N TYR A 1 -13.80 -5.13 10.70
CA TYR A 1 -13.01 -5.81 9.64
C TYR A 1 -11.70 -5.07 9.50
N GLU A 2 -10.68 -5.70 8.92
CA GLU A 2 -9.48 -4.99 8.45
C GLU A 2 -9.63 -4.69 6.97
N ALA A 3 -9.25 -3.50 6.52
CA ALA A 3 -9.34 -3.10 5.12
C ALA A 3 -8.00 -3.31 4.41
N LEU A 4 -8.03 -3.83 3.18
CA LEU A 4 -6.84 -3.94 2.34
C LEU A 4 -6.70 -2.69 1.47
N SER A 5 -5.48 -2.20 1.37
CA SER A 5 -5.09 -1.10 0.49
C SER A 5 -3.91 -1.59 -0.36
N TYR A 6 -4.13 -1.72 -1.67
CA TYR A 6 -3.17 -2.34 -2.57
C TYR A 6 -3.35 -1.80 -4.00
N VAL A 7 -2.31 -1.95 -4.81
CA VAL A 7 -2.37 -1.59 -6.24
C VAL A 7 -3.07 -2.72 -6.98
N TRP A 8 -4.12 -2.43 -7.74
CA TRP A 8 -4.84 -3.45 -8.52
C TRP A 8 -3.92 -4.15 -9.53
N GLY A 9 -3.07 -3.37 -10.18
CA GLY A 9 -2.14 -3.85 -11.19
C GLY A 9 -2.87 -4.20 -12.47
N ASP A 10 -2.52 -5.36 -13.04
CA ASP A 10 -3.16 -5.90 -14.22
C ASP A 10 -4.57 -6.43 -13.91
N ASP A 11 -5.53 -6.11 -14.78
CA ASP A 11 -6.95 -6.47 -14.61
C ASP A 11 -7.24 -7.96 -14.91
N SER A 12 -6.27 -8.72 -15.42
CA SER A 12 -6.46 -10.17 -15.57
C SER A 12 -6.68 -10.81 -14.21
N LYS A 13 -7.56 -11.82 -14.18
CA LYS A 13 -7.92 -12.56 -12.96
C LYS A 13 -7.39 -14.01 -13.01
N PRO A 14 -6.06 -14.23 -13.02
CA PRO A 14 -5.47 -15.56 -13.22
C PRO A 14 -5.54 -16.43 -11.96
N CYS A 15 -5.84 -15.84 -10.80
CA CYS A 15 -5.87 -16.51 -9.51
C CYS A 15 -7.31 -16.82 -9.10
N ARG A 16 -7.49 -17.79 -8.20
CA ARG A 16 -8.80 -18.17 -7.66
C ARG A 16 -8.75 -18.29 -6.15
N ILE A 17 -9.81 -17.85 -5.49
CA ILE A 17 -10.09 -18.10 -4.09
C ILE A 17 -11.46 -18.75 -3.95
N GLU A 18 -11.74 -19.33 -2.80
CA GLU A 18 -13.04 -19.95 -2.52
C GLU A 18 -13.84 -19.07 -1.54
N ILE A 19 -15.08 -18.76 -1.92
CA ILE A 19 -16.06 -18.04 -1.09
C ILE A 19 -17.37 -18.81 -1.19
N ASP A 20 -17.91 -19.25 -0.04
CA ASP A 20 -19.16 -20.03 0.04
C ASP A 20 -19.21 -21.23 -0.93
N ASN A 21 -18.12 -22.02 -0.97
CA ASN A 21 -17.91 -23.16 -1.88
C ASN A 21 -17.92 -22.80 -3.38
N ARG A 22 -17.69 -21.53 -3.73
CA ARG A 22 -17.58 -21.06 -5.11
C ARG A 22 -16.21 -20.49 -5.39
N ALA A 23 -15.65 -20.85 -6.53
CA ALA A 23 -14.39 -20.28 -6.98
C ALA A 23 -14.61 -18.87 -7.53
N LEU A 24 -14.04 -17.86 -6.87
CA LEU A 24 -14.02 -16.48 -7.33
C LEU A 24 -12.66 -16.19 -8.01
N PRO A 25 -12.65 -15.80 -9.30
CA PRO A 25 -11.43 -15.35 -9.96
C PRO A 25 -11.03 -13.95 -9.45
N ILE A 26 -9.76 -13.78 -9.11
CA ILE A 26 -9.20 -12.52 -8.62
C ILE A 26 -7.87 -12.19 -9.30
N THR A 27 -7.47 -10.92 -9.22
CA THR A 27 -6.19 -10.47 -9.77
C THR A 27 -5.01 -11.09 -9.03
N ARG A 28 -3.85 -11.16 -9.71
CA ARG A 28 -2.60 -11.62 -9.08
C ARG A 28 -2.23 -10.76 -7.88
N SER A 29 -2.43 -9.45 -8.00
CA SER A 29 -2.11 -8.50 -6.93
C SER A 29 -2.91 -8.79 -5.67
N LEU A 30 -4.24 -8.89 -5.77
CA LEU A 30 -5.11 -9.19 -4.64
C LEU A 30 -4.78 -10.55 -4.01
N PHE A 31 -4.51 -11.57 -4.84
CA PHE A 31 -4.12 -12.89 -4.34
C PHE A 31 -2.84 -12.82 -3.48
N ASN A 32 -1.82 -12.10 -3.95
CA ASN A 32 -0.56 -11.94 -3.21
C ASN A 32 -0.77 -11.24 -1.86
N VAL A 33 -1.64 -10.21 -1.82
CA VAL A 33 -1.98 -9.53 -0.56
C VAL A 33 -2.68 -10.50 0.38
N LEU A 34 -3.71 -11.20 -0.08
CA LEU A 34 -4.48 -12.16 0.74
C LEU A 34 -3.59 -13.25 1.34
N VAL A 35 -2.67 -13.81 0.56
CA VAL A 35 -1.71 -14.81 1.06
C VAL A 35 -0.82 -14.23 2.16
N ARG A 36 -0.39 -12.97 2.01
CA ARG A 36 0.51 -12.31 2.96
C ARG A 36 -0.17 -11.94 4.27
N VAL A 37 -1.44 -11.52 4.23
CA VAL A 37 -2.18 -11.08 5.42
C VAL A 37 -2.90 -12.24 6.13
N ARG A 38 -2.96 -13.42 5.51
CA ARG A 38 -3.62 -14.60 6.05
C ARG A 38 -2.95 -15.05 7.36
N SER A 39 -3.72 -15.04 8.45
CA SER A 39 -3.32 -15.67 9.71
C SER A 39 -3.50 -17.19 9.62
N THR A 40 -2.56 -17.94 10.19
CA THR A 40 -2.68 -19.40 10.34
C THR A 40 -3.42 -19.81 11.62
N THR A 41 -3.65 -18.87 12.53
CA THR A 41 -4.19 -19.14 13.87
C THR A 41 -5.56 -18.49 14.11
N GLU A 42 -5.93 -17.48 13.34
CA GLU A 42 -7.13 -16.67 13.58
C GLU A 42 -7.91 -16.41 12.29
N VAL A 43 -9.23 -16.49 12.37
CA VAL A 43 -10.11 -16.01 11.31
C VAL A 43 -10.28 -14.51 11.46
N LYS A 44 -9.90 -13.75 10.42
CA LYS A 44 -9.97 -12.29 10.41
C LYS A 44 -10.94 -11.82 9.32
N PRO A 45 -11.96 -11.01 9.65
CA PRO A 45 -12.82 -10.40 8.65
C PRO A 45 -12.01 -9.35 7.86
N LEU A 46 -11.82 -9.59 6.56
CA LEU A 46 -11.11 -8.71 5.65
C LEU A 46 -12.09 -8.03 4.70
N TRP A 47 -11.84 -6.77 4.39
CA TRP A 47 -12.49 -6.04 3.31
C TRP A 47 -11.47 -5.75 2.22
N ALA A 48 -11.80 -6.11 0.99
CA ALA A 48 -11.00 -5.80 -0.20
C ALA A 48 -11.94 -5.39 -1.31
N ASP A 49 -11.75 -4.20 -1.87
CA ASP A 49 -12.57 -3.64 -2.95
C ASP A 49 -12.78 -4.61 -4.13
N GLY A 50 -11.76 -5.35 -4.54
CA GLY A 50 -11.83 -6.34 -5.62
C GLY A 50 -12.72 -7.56 -5.34
N ILE A 51 -13.17 -7.75 -4.10
CA ILE A 51 -14.08 -8.83 -3.67
C ILE A 51 -15.40 -8.27 -3.13
N CYS A 52 -15.34 -7.25 -2.28
CA CYS A 52 -16.49 -6.73 -1.55
C CYS A 52 -17.35 -5.74 -2.35
N ILE A 53 -16.82 -5.22 -3.47
CA ILE A 53 -17.57 -4.37 -4.41
C ILE A 53 -17.84 -5.20 -5.66
N ASN A 54 -19.09 -5.24 -6.11
CA ASN A 54 -19.41 -5.83 -7.40
C ASN A 54 -18.80 -4.99 -8.52
N GLN A 55 -17.71 -5.49 -9.11
CA GLN A 55 -16.98 -4.77 -10.14
C GLN A 55 -17.71 -4.70 -11.49
N ASP A 56 -18.74 -5.52 -11.67
CA ASP A 56 -19.53 -5.58 -12.90
C ASP A 56 -20.79 -4.69 -12.82
N ASP A 57 -21.11 -4.14 -11.64
CA ASP A 57 -22.21 -3.18 -11.45
C ASP A 57 -21.67 -1.76 -11.21
N ASN A 58 -21.72 -0.94 -12.27
CA ASN A 58 -21.29 0.45 -12.20
C ASN A 58 -22.09 1.31 -11.23
N LYS A 59 -23.36 0.98 -10.96
CA LYS A 59 -24.19 1.76 -10.01
C LYS A 59 -23.76 1.45 -8.58
N GLU A 60 -23.63 0.18 -8.23
CA GLU A 60 -23.11 -0.23 -6.92
C GLU A 60 -21.71 0.32 -6.72
N LYS A 61 -20.83 0.15 -7.72
CA LYS A 61 -19.46 0.65 -7.68
C LYS A 61 -19.40 2.15 -7.42
N ALA A 62 -20.23 2.95 -8.08
CA ALA A 62 -20.26 4.39 -7.83
C ALA A 62 -20.64 4.74 -6.38
N VAL A 63 -21.62 4.03 -5.81
CA VAL A 63 -22.02 4.19 -4.40
C VAL A 63 -20.89 3.79 -3.46
N GLN A 64 -20.27 2.62 -3.68
CA GLN A 64 -19.16 2.13 -2.84
C GLN A 64 -17.94 3.06 -2.93
N VAL A 65 -17.62 3.56 -4.12
CA VAL A 65 -16.53 4.53 -4.34
C VAL A 65 -16.79 5.83 -3.57
N ALA A 66 -18.03 6.32 -3.54
CA ALA A 66 -18.39 7.49 -2.75
C ALA A 66 -18.27 7.26 -1.24
N MET A 67 -18.35 6.00 -0.78
CA MET A 67 -18.24 5.59 0.62
C MET A 67 -16.82 5.15 1.03
N MET A 68 -15.83 5.20 0.14
CA MET A 68 -14.47 4.68 0.41
C MET A 68 -13.85 5.26 1.68
N SER A 69 -14.01 6.57 1.90
CA SER A 69 -13.51 7.23 3.12
C SER A 69 -14.13 6.65 4.39
N GLU A 70 -15.43 6.34 4.38
CA GLU A 70 -16.11 5.74 5.53
C GLU A 70 -15.66 4.29 5.74
N LEU A 71 -15.50 3.52 4.65
CA LEU A 71 -15.04 2.13 4.72
C LEU A 71 -13.64 2.04 5.36
N TYR A 72 -12.71 2.92 4.98
CA TYR A 72 -11.40 2.96 5.62
C TYR A 72 -11.47 3.50 7.06
N LEU A 73 -12.31 4.51 7.33
CA LEU A 73 -12.49 5.08 8.67
C LEU A 73 -13.04 4.07 9.70
N TYR A 74 -13.97 3.21 9.27
CA TYR A 74 -14.59 2.19 10.13
C TYR A 74 -13.82 0.87 10.18
N ALA A 75 -12.75 0.73 9.39
CA ALA A 75 -11.86 -0.41 9.50
C ALA A 75 -11.16 -0.40 10.87
N THR A 76 -11.00 -1.58 11.46
CA THR A 76 -10.25 -1.72 12.73
C THR A 76 -8.76 -1.42 12.52
N ARG A 77 -8.26 -1.71 11.31
CA ARG A 77 -6.92 -1.39 10.82
C ARG A 77 -6.94 -1.42 9.29
N VAL A 78 -6.08 -0.62 8.67
CA VAL A 78 -5.82 -0.69 7.23
C VAL A 78 -4.48 -1.39 6.98
N GLN A 79 -4.50 -2.47 6.19
CA GLN A 79 -3.30 -3.16 5.75
C GLN A 79 -2.88 -2.67 4.38
N VAL A 80 -1.85 -1.84 4.36
CA VAL A 80 -1.26 -1.29 3.13
C VAL A 80 -0.23 -2.27 2.55
N HIS A 81 -0.44 -2.67 1.30
CA HIS A 81 0.49 -3.50 0.55
C HIS A 81 1.21 -2.69 -0.53
N LEU A 82 2.48 -2.38 -0.27
CA LEU A 82 3.35 -1.57 -1.13
C LEU A 82 4.03 -2.38 -2.24
N GLY A 83 3.54 -3.59 -2.53
CA GLY A 83 4.15 -4.54 -3.46
C GLY A 83 5.25 -5.41 -2.83
N PRO A 84 5.90 -6.26 -3.63
CA PRO A 84 6.93 -7.17 -3.15
C PRO A 84 8.15 -6.41 -2.60
N GLN A 85 8.94 -7.11 -1.79
CA GLN A 85 10.24 -6.61 -1.36
C GLN A 85 11.17 -6.53 -2.57
N ALA A 86 11.73 -5.35 -2.83
CA ALA A 86 12.56 -5.05 -3.99
C ALA A 86 13.36 -3.77 -3.72
N ASP A 87 14.43 -3.54 -4.48
CA ASP A 87 15.20 -2.29 -4.46
C ASP A 87 15.74 -1.89 -3.08
N GLY A 88 16.07 -2.87 -2.23
CA GLY A 88 16.56 -2.65 -0.86
C GLY A 88 15.47 -2.26 0.13
N SER A 89 14.18 -2.42 -0.20
CA SER A 89 13.05 -2.04 0.66
C SER A 89 13.04 -2.69 2.05
N GLU A 90 13.73 -3.81 2.26
CA GLU A 90 13.96 -4.41 3.58
C GLU A 90 14.66 -3.47 4.57
N HIS A 91 15.43 -2.52 4.06
CA HIS A 91 16.15 -1.57 4.88
C HIS A 91 15.31 -0.35 5.26
N ILE A 92 14.14 -0.15 4.63
CA ILE A 92 13.28 1.03 4.85
C ILE A 92 12.90 1.23 6.32
N PRO A 93 12.46 0.21 7.10
CA PRO A 93 12.14 0.41 8.51
C PRO A 93 13.30 1.02 9.30
N THR A 94 14.51 0.46 9.14
CA THR A 94 15.72 0.97 9.81
C THR A 94 16.13 2.34 9.28
N LEU A 95 15.94 2.63 7.98
CA LEU A 95 16.24 3.93 7.40
C LEU A 95 15.32 5.02 7.95
N LEU A 96 14.03 4.72 8.12
CA LEU A 96 13.04 5.64 8.69
C LEU A 96 13.27 5.88 10.19
N GLU A 97 13.63 4.85 10.96
CA GLU A 97 13.98 5.02 12.38
C GLU A 97 15.20 5.93 12.59
N ASN A 98 16.16 5.89 11.68
CA ASN A 98 17.33 6.76 11.73
C ASN A 98 17.00 8.21 11.32
N ILE A 99 15.99 8.42 10.49
CA ILE A 99 15.49 9.74 10.10
C ILE A 99 14.96 10.51 11.32
N ASP A 100 14.12 9.88 12.14
CA ASP A 100 13.50 10.55 13.30
C ASP A 100 14.49 10.94 14.40
N ARG A 101 15.71 10.39 14.35
CA ARG A 101 16.76 10.61 15.35
C ARG A 101 17.79 11.66 14.93
N GLU A 102 17.78 12.09 13.66
CA GLU A 102 18.70 13.09 13.12
C GLU A 102 18.02 14.48 13.11
N PRO A 103 18.72 15.55 13.51
CA PRO A 103 18.10 16.87 13.67
C PRO A 103 17.68 17.47 12.32
N THR A 104 16.38 17.35 12.01
CA THR A 104 15.43 18.16 11.19
C THR A 104 15.87 18.90 9.90
N ASN A 105 17.14 19.29 9.74
CA ASN A 105 17.65 19.98 8.54
C ASN A 105 17.98 19.04 7.38
N ASP A 106 18.05 17.73 7.56
CA ASP A 106 18.25 16.78 6.46
C ASP A 106 16.95 16.11 6.00
N LEU A 107 15.90 16.10 6.83
CA LEU A 107 14.63 15.44 6.53
C LEU A 107 13.84 16.13 5.42
N TRP A 108 13.88 17.46 5.36
CA TRP A 108 13.22 18.19 4.25
C TRP A 108 13.85 17.82 2.91
N LYS A 109 15.16 17.52 2.85
CA LYS A 109 15.83 17.05 1.64
C LYS A 109 15.36 15.64 1.25
N LEU A 110 15.04 14.81 2.25
CA LEU A 110 14.53 13.45 2.06
C LEU A 110 13.03 13.38 1.72
N LEU A 111 12.30 14.49 1.84
CA LEU A 111 10.89 14.62 1.44
C LEU A 111 10.73 15.36 0.11
N CYS A 112 11.84 15.89 -0.44
CA CYS A 112 11.84 16.56 -1.73
C CYS A 112 11.66 15.54 -2.87
N PRO A 113 10.95 15.90 -3.94
CA PRO A 113 10.81 15.03 -5.10
C PRO A 113 12.19 14.59 -5.65
N PRO A 114 12.31 13.37 -6.20
CA PRO A 114 13.54 12.78 -6.73
C PRO A 114 14.40 13.68 -7.61
N ASN A 115 13.76 14.59 -8.36
CA ASN A 115 14.40 15.44 -9.35
C ASN A 115 14.76 16.84 -8.84
N THR A 116 14.60 17.10 -7.55
CA THR A 116 14.70 18.46 -6.99
C THR A 116 16.07 18.75 -6.38
N PHE A 117 16.88 17.73 -6.06
CA PHE A 117 18.22 17.90 -5.50
C PHE A 117 19.24 16.94 -6.12
N PRO A 118 20.45 17.40 -6.46
CA PRO A 118 21.53 16.53 -6.91
C PRO A 118 22.02 15.63 -5.75
N PRO A 119 22.43 14.37 -6.02
CA PRO A 119 22.93 13.46 -4.98
C PRO A 119 24.10 14.00 -4.16
N SER A 120 24.81 15.02 -4.65
CA SER A 120 25.91 15.72 -3.97
C SER A 120 25.50 16.47 -2.70
N ASP A 121 24.21 16.82 -2.56
CA ASP A 121 23.71 17.62 -1.45
C ASP A 121 23.19 16.76 -0.29
N LEU A 122 23.25 15.43 -0.46
CA LEU A 122 22.96 14.44 0.58
C LEU A 122 24.15 14.30 1.53
N PRO A 123 23.90 14.11 2.83
CA PRO A 123 24.96 13.74 3.76
C PRO A 123 25.66 12.45 3.31
N GLN A 124 26.98 12.34 3.55
CA GLN A 124 27.79 11.23 3.04
C GLN A 124 27.26 9.85 3.45
N ASN A 125 26.71 9.74 4.66
CA ASN A 125 26.10 8.53 5.22
C ASN A 125 24.78 8.12 4.55
N TRP A 126 24.21 8.99 3.71
CA TRP A 126 22.97 8.76 2.96
C TRP A 126 23.18 8.39 1.49
N HIS A 127 24.40 8.49 0.95
CA HIS A 127 24.69 8.00 -0.40
C HIS A 127 24.38 6.49 -0.49
N GLY A 128 23.64 6.08 -1.53
CA GLY A 128 23.11 4.71 -1.69
C GLY A 128 21.84 4.42 -0.88
N ARG A 129 21.72 4.93 0.36
CA ARG A 129 20.48 4.81 1.16
C ARG A 129 19.34 5.63 0.59
N TRP A 130 19.65 6.81 0.07
CA TRP A 130 18.66 7.68 -0.55
C TRP A 130 18.00 7.05 -1.77
N GLU A 131 18.74 6.30 -2.59
CA GLU A 131 18.18 5.62 -3.75
C GLU A 131 17.13 4.59 -3.34
N ILE A 132 17.34 3.89 -2.21
CA ILE A 132 16.38 2.94 -1.64
C ILE A 132 15.10 3.67 -1.19
N VAL A 133 15.23 4.77 -0.45
CA VAL A 133 14.09 5.59 0.01
C VAL A 133 13.32 6.17 -1.18
N GLN A 134 14.03 6.68 -2.17
CA GLN A 134 13.46 7.23 -3.38
C GLN A 134 12.65 6.17 -4.15
N LYS A 135 13.26 5.00 -4.44
CA LYS A 135 12.57 3.90 -5.12
C LYS A 135 11.37 3.39 -4.33
N PHE A 136 11.45 3.41 -3.00
CA PHE A 136 10.33 3.06 -2.13
C PHE A 136 9.15 4.01 -2.28
N PHE A 137 9.35 5.32 -2.15
CA PHE A 137 8.28 6.32 -2.34
C PHE A 137 7.81 6.47 -3.79
N LEU A 138 8.61 5.99 -4.76
CA LEU A 138 8.22 5.90 -6.16
C LEU A 138 7.32 4.69 -6.48
N ARG A 139 6.99 3.84 -5.51
CA ARG A 139 6.12 2.68 -5.73
C ARG A 139 4.71 3.13 -6.16
N PRO A 140 4.04 2.41 -7.08
CA PRO A 140 2.76 2.81 -7.65
C PRO A 140 1.67 3.11 -6.61
N TRP A 141 1.76 2.46 -5.45
CA TRP A 141 0.82 2.68 -4.36
C TRP A 141 0.73 4.16 -3.97
N PHE A 142 1.87 4.86 -3.82
CA PHE A 142 1.93 6.26 -3.37
C PHE A 142 1.30 7.27 -4.33
N PHE A 143 1.07 6.90 -5.59
CA PHE A 143 0.47 7.77 -6.61
C PHE A 143 -1.01 7.48 -6.86
N ARG A 144 -1.62 6.55 -6.12
CA ARG A 144 -3.05 6.28 -6.26
C ARG A 144 -3.85 7.46 -5.71
N ALA A 145 -4.94 7.80 -6.39
CA ALA A 145 -5.81 8.93 -6.01
C ALA A 145 -6.32 8.86 -4.56
N TRP A 146 -6.42 7.65 -3.99
CA TRP A 146 -7.01 7.38 -2.68
C TRP A 146 -6.01 7.26 -1.54
N VAL A 147 -4.69 7.39 -1.79
CA VAL A 147 -3.64 7.19 -0.77
C VAL A 147 -3.86 8.02 0.49
N ILE A 148 -4.29 9.28 0.33
CA ILE A 148 -4.52 10.17 1.47
C ILE A 148 -5.67 9.64 2.33
N GLN A 149 -6.76 9.16 1.73
CA GLN A 149 -7.88 8.61 2.50
C GLN A 149 -7.49 7.27 3.15
N GLU A 150 -6.76 6.43 2.42
CA GLU A 150 -6.30 5.12 2.90
C GLU A 150 -5.30 5.25 4.07
N ALA A 151 -4.39 6.23 4.02
CA ALA A 151 -3.34 6.43 5.02
C ALA A 151 -3.76 7.36 6.17
N ALA A 152 -4.47 8.45 5.88
CA ALA A 152 -4.83 9.44 6.90
C ALA A 152 -6.04 9.04 7.75
N LEU A 153 -6.92 8.16 7.24
CA LEU A 153 -8.08 7.66 7.99
C LEU A 153 -7.82 6.31 8.66
N ALA A 154 -6.66 5.70 8.42
CA ALA A 154 -6.24 4.49 9.12
C ALA A 154 -6.06 4.78 10.62
N ARG A 155 -6.63 3.92 11.47
CA ARG A 155 -6.49 3.97 12.93
C ARG A 155 -5.25 3.23 13.42
#